data_AF-A0A956K9M7-F1
#
_entry.id   AF-A0A956K9M7-F1
#
_cell.length_a   1.000
_cell.length_b   1.000
_cell.length_c   1.000
_cell.angle_alpha   90.00
_cell.angle_beta   90.00
_cell.angle_gamma   90.00
#
_symmetry.space_group_name_H-M   'P 1'
#
loop_
_entity.id
_entity.type
_entity.pdbx_description
1 polymer ?
#
loop_
_entity_poly.entity_id
_entity_poly.type
_entity_poly.pdbx_seq_one_letter_code
_entity_poly.pdbx_strand_id
1 'polypeptide(L)'
;MAGQVEIEARAYGPDSTPEEIAAIRSRLNLVDGKVLLWREMPVMSAFTVDLCFDKADELCRIHGCRVMIVDASTGTKPDAAGRRRIFERVSQLGGRLVHVALVIDANPLVRAAARF
;
A
#
# COMPACT_ATOMS: atom_id res chain seq x y z
N MET A 1 4.57 12.70 19.92
CA MET A 1 4.20 11.34 19.50
C MET A 1 2.74 11.39 19.08
N ALA A 2 2.44 11.38 17.80
CA ALA A 2 1.04 11.37 17.34
C ALA A 2 0.45 9.98 17.64
N GLY A 3 -0.69 9.95 18.33
CA GLY A 3 -1.43 8.71 18.57
C GLY A 3 -1.76 8.07 17.22
N GLN A 4 -1.28 6.85 17.02
CA GLN A 4 -1.47 6.13 15.78
C GLN A 4 -2.95 5.73 15.70
N VAL A 5 -3.73 6.38 14.84
CA VAL A 5 -5.11 5.97 14.58
C VAL A 5 -5.09 4.55 14.02
N GLU A 6 -5.86 3.67 14.64
CA GLU A 6 -6.03 2.30 14.17
C GLU A 6 -6.83 2.31 12.86
N ILE A 7 -6.31 1.63 11.84
CA ILE A 7 -6.99 1.53 10.55
C ILE A 7 -8.10 0.49 10.64
N GLU A 8 -9.33 0.95 10.51
CA GLU A 8 -10.52 0.10 10.51
C GLU A 8 -10.71 -0.61 9.17
N ALA A 9 -11.42 -1.75 9.19
CA ALA A 9 -11.77 -2.50 7.99
C ALA A 9 -12.98 -1.89 7.25
N ARG A 10 -12.81 -0.66 6.74
CA ARG A 10 -13.83 0.07 5.97
C ARG A 10 -13.24 0.80 4.77
N ALA A 11 -14.07 1.12 3.79
CA ALA A 11 -13.68 1.98 2.69
C ALA A 11 -13.54 3.43 3.19
N TYR A 12 -12.32 3.97 3.10
CA TYR A 12 -12.05 5.39 3.37
C TYR A 12 -12.35 6.25 2.13
N GLY A 13 -12.69 7.51 2.35
CA GLY A 13 -13.10 8.46 1.30
C GLY A 13 -12.70 9.90 1.61
N PRO A 14 -13.15 10.88 0.79
CA PRO A 14 -12.78 12.28 0.95
C PRO A 14 -13.10 12.89 2.31
N ASP A 15 -14.09 12.35 3.02
CA ASP A 15 -14.49 12.80 4.36
C ASP A 15 -13.61 12.24 5.50
N SER A 16 -12.53 11.51 5.17
CA SER A 16 -11.60 10.96 6.17
C SER A 16 -10.89 12.07 6.93
N THR A 17 -10.65 11.87 8.22
CA THR A 17 -10.00 12.90 9.06
C THR A 17 -8.51 13.07 8.69
N PRO A 18 -7.87 14.19 9.07
CA PRO A 18 -6.43 14.37 8.89
C PRO A 18 -5.59 13.24 9.51
N GLU A 19 -6.00 12.72 10.67
CA GLU A 19 -5.33 11.63 11.36
C GLU A 19 -5.47 10.31 10.61
N GLU A 20 -6.65 10.04 10.03
CA GLU A 20 -6.89 8.88 9.17
C GLU A 20 -6.05 8.96 7.89
N ILE A 21 -5.99 10.12 7.25
CA ILE A 21 -5.15 10.34 6.07
C ILE A 21 -3.68 10.12 6.41
N ALA A 22 -3.21 10.63 7.56
CA ALA A 22 -1.85 10.42 8.03
C ALA A 22 -1.57 8.93 8.31
N ALA A 23 -2.51 8.22 8.93
CA ALA A 23 -2.41 6.78 9.19
C ALA A 23 -2.36 5.98 7.87
N ILE A 24 -3.21 6.29 6.88
CA ILE A 24 -3.19 5.68 5.55
C ILE A 24 -1.82 5.90 4.88
N ARG A 25 -1.32 7.15 4.87
CA ARG A 25 0.00 7.47 4.28
C ARG A 25 1.13 6.75 5.00
N SER A 26 1.04 6.57 6.32
CA SER A 26 2.04 5.85 7.12
C SER A 26 2.15 4.36 6.81
N ARG A 27 1.18 3.80 6.06
CA ARG A 27 1.27 2.42 5.57
C ARG A 27 2.26 2.26 4.41
N LEU A 28 2.73 3.36 3.84
CA LEU A 28 3.79 3.37 2.83
C LEU A 28 5.07 3.95 3.42
N ASN A 29 6.11 3.12 3.54
CA ASN A 29 7.39 3.53 4.11
C ASN A 29 8.56 3.12 3.22
N LEU A 30 9.68 3.82 3.40
CA LEU A 30 10.95 3.46 2.78
C LEU A 30 11.65 2.42 3.66
N VAL A 31 11.94 1.27 3.07
CA VAL A 31 12.81 0.23 3.61
C VAL A 31 14.14 0.34 2.86
N ASP A 32 15.24 0.37 3.61
CA ASP A 32 16.60 0.38 3.05
C ASP A 32 16.84 1.47 1.97
N GLY A 33 16.37 2.68 2.21
CA GLY A 33 16.69 3.88 1.42
C GLY A 33 16.19 3.93 -0.03
N LYS A 34 15.75 2.80 -0.63
CA LYS A 34 15.37 2.69 -2.05
C LYS A 34 14.24 1.69 -2.33
N VAL A 35 13.77 0.98 -1.31
CA VAL A 35 12.67 0.01 -1.43
C VAL A 35 11.43 0.59 -0.76
N LEU A 36 10.31 0.65 -1.45
CA LEU A 36 9.04 1.01 -0.83
C LEU A 36 8.39 -0.24 -0.25
N LEU A 37 7.95 -0.17 1.00
CA LEU A 37 7.03 -1.13 1.60
C LEU A 37 5.66 -0.49 1.72
N TRP A 38 4.69 -1.05 1.00
CA TRP A 38 3.29 -0.70 1.10
C TRP A 38 2.55 -1.79 1.85
N ARG A 39 2.06 -1.50 3.06
CA ARG A 39 1.10 -2.36 3.74
C ARG A 39 -0.30 -2.02 3.23
N GLU A 40 -0.95 -2.94 2.54
CA GLU A 40 -2.24 -2.69 1.91
C GLU A 40 -3.32 -2.35 2.95
N MET A 41 -4.31 -1.53 2.58
CA MET A 41 -5.47 -1.28 3.44
C MET A 41 -6.35 -2.54 3.53
N PRO A 42 -7.03 -2.81 4.66
CA PRO A 42 -7.97 -3.92 4.74
C PRO A 42 -9.08 -3.86 3.68
N VAL A 43 -9.56 -2.65 3.38
CA VAL A 43 -10.49 -2.36 2.28
C VAL A 43 -9.91 -1.25 1.42
N MET A 44 -9.62 -1.57 0.16
CA MET A 44 -9.04 -0.64 -0.80
C MET A 44 -10.12 0.14 -1.56
N SER A 45 -10.11 1.47 -1.44
CA SER A 45 -10.95 2.38 -2.22
C SER A 45 -10.10 3.18 -3.23
N ALA A 46 -10.74 3.80 -4.22
CA ALA A 46 -10.04 4.69 -5.15
C ALA A 46 -9.31 5.84 -4.42
N PHE A 47 -9.90 6.35 -3.33
CA PHE A 47 -9.30 7.38 -2.49
C PHE A 47 -8.02 6.90 -1.80
N THR A 48 -8.04 5.73 -1.17
CA THR A 48 -6.83 5.19 -0.51
C THR A 48 -5.75 4.85 -1.52
N VAL A 49 -6.12 4.37 -2.71
CA VAL A 49 -5.17 4.16 -3.82
C VAL A 49 -4.45 5.47 -4.14
N ASP A 50 -5.19 6.57 -4.30
CA ASP A 50 -4.57 7.86 -4.64
C ASP A 50 -3.60 8.35 -3.56
N LEU A 51 -4.02 8.31 -2.29
CA LEU A 51 -3.16 8.70 -1.18
C LEU A 51 -1.86 7.88 -1.12
N CYS A 52 -1.96 6.55 -1.29
CA CYS A 52 -0.80 5.67 -1.29
C CYS A 52 0.12 5.95 -2.48
N PHE A 53 -0.42 6.08 -3.70
CA PHE A 53 0.39 6.32 -4.88
C PHE A 53 1.00 7.72 -4.92
N ASP A 54 0.32 8.74 -4.40
CA ASP A 54 0.89 10.09 -4.26
C ASP A 54 2.08 10.07 -3.31
N LYS A 55 1.98 9.36 -2.18
CA LYS A 55 3.11 9.18 -1.27
C LYS A 55 4.22 8.36 -1.90
N ALA A 56 3.89 7.34 -2.70
CA ALA A 56 4.89 6.53 -3.41
C ALA A 56 5.66 7.39 -4.41
N ASP A 57 4.96 8.21 -5.19
CA ASP A 57 5.56 9.10 -6.16
C ASP A 57 6.48 10.14 -5.48
N GLU A 58 6.03 10.73 -4.36
CA GLU A 58 6.82 11.62 -3.51
C GLU A 58 8.13 10.95 -3.06
N LEU A 59 8.04 9.76 -2.44
CA LEU A 59 9.21 9.02 -1.95
C LEU A 59 10.14 8.59 -3.09
N CYS A 60 9.58 8.11 -4.21
CA CYS A 60 10.35 7.73 -5.40
C CYS A 60 11.14 8.91 -5.98
N ARG A 61 10.56 10.12 -6.00
CA ARG A 61 11.25 11.33 -6.50
C ARG A 61 12.41 11.74 -5.59
N ILE A 62 12.23 11.63 -4.27
CA ILE A 62 13.25 12.04 -3.29
C ILE A 62 14.39 11.01 -3.22
N HIS A 63 14.06 9.73 -3.19
CA HIS A 63 15.02 8.66 -2.86
C HIS A 63 15.44 7.80 -4.07
N GLY A 64 14.82 7.99 -5.23
CA GLY A 64 15.10 7.20 -6.43
C GLY A 64 14.67 5.75 -6.29
N CYS A 65 13.54 5.49 -5.63
CA CYS A 65 13.06 4.12 -5.40
C CYS A 65 12.77 3.41 -6.73
N ARG A 66 13.20 2.16 -6.83
CA ARG A 66 12.99 1.31 -8.02
C ARG A 66 12.23 0.02 -7.73
N VAL A 67 12.04 -0.29 -6.46
CA VAL A 67 11.42 -1.53 -5.99
C VAL A 67 10.29 -1.17 -5.03
N MET A 68 9.15 -1.84 -5.19
CA MET A 68 8.04 -1.77 -4.24
C MET A 68 7.65 -3.18 -3.81
N ILE A 69 7.51 -3.37 -2.51
CA ILE A 69 6.94 -4.55 -1.88
C ILE A 69 5.55 -4.16 -1.43
N VAL A 70 4.53 -4.85 -1.92
CA VAL A 70 3.14 -4.69 -1.48
C VAL A 70 2.81 -5.86 -0.59
N ASP A 71 2.58 -5.58 0.69
CA ASP A 71 2.05 -6.52 1.66
C ASP A 71 0.53 -6.47 1.63
N ALA A 72 -0.06 -7.42 0.89
CA ALA A 72 -1.49 -7.64 0.72
C ALA A 72 -2.01 -8.76 1.63
N SER A 73 -1.25 -9.16 2.67
CA SER A 73 -1.62 -10.29 3.53
C SER A 73 -2.92 -10.06 4.32
N THR A 74 -3.28 -8.81 4.59
CA THR A 74 -4.49 -8.44 5.34
C THR A 74 -5.58 -7.79 4.47
N GLY A 75 -5.31 -7.63 3.17
CA GLY A 75 -6.21 -6.94 2.24
C GLY A 75 -7.34 -7.81 1.75
N THR A 76 -8.48 -7.19 1.47
CA THR A 76 -9.56 -7.83 0.70
C THR A 76 -9.45 -7.47 -0.77
N LYS A 77 -10.02 -8.29 -1.65
CA LYS A 77 -10.02 -8.02 -3.10
C LYS A 77 -10.66 -6.64 -3.38
N PRO A 78 -9.94 -5.70 -4.04
CA PRO A 78 -10.52 -4.40 -4.35
C PRO A 78 -11.72 -4.53 -5.30
N ASP A 79 -12.68 -3.62 -5.16
CA ASP A 79 -13.85 -3.55 -6.04
C ASP A 79 -13.48 -3.12 -7.48
N ALA A 80 -14.47 -2.95 -8.35
CA ALA A 80 -14.21 -2.53 -9.74
C ALA A 80 -13.56 -1.14 -9.83
N ALA A 81 -13.96 -0.19 -8.99
CA ALA A 81 -13.44 1.17 -8.98
C ALA A 81 -12.00 1.21 -8.46
N GLY A 82 -11.73 0.53 -7.34
CA GLY A 82 -10.40 0.39 -6.76
C GLY A 82 -9.43 -0.29 -7.72
N ARG A 83 -9.83 -1.40 -8.38
CA ARG A 83 -8.99 -2.05 -9.40
C ARG A 83 -8.66 -1.12 -10.56
N ARG A 84 -9.68 -0.46 -11.14
CA ARG A 84 -9.47 0.50 -12.23
C ARG A 84 -8.48 1.58 -11.80
N ARG A 85 -8.62 2.11 -10.59
CA ARG A 85 -7.74 3.16 -10.10
C ARG A 85 -6.31 2.69 -9.91
N ILE A 86 -6.10 1.47 -9.40
CA ILE A 86 -4.77 0.86 -9.31
C ILE A 86 -4.12 0.78 -10.69
N PHE A 87 -4.84 0.29 -11.71
CA PHE A 87 -4.29 0.21 -13.08
C PHE A 87 -3.89 1.58 -13.64
N GLU A 88 -4.74 2.60 -13.47
CA GLU A 88 -4.44 3.98 -13.89
C GLU A 88 -3.17 4.51 -13.21
N ARG A 89 -3.05 4.32 -11.89
CA ARG A 89 -1.93 4.83 -11.09
C ARG A 89 -0.62 4.09 -11.34
N VAL A 90 -0.66 2.76 -11.51
CA VAL A 90 0.51 1.97 -11.91
C VAL A 90 1.04 2.44 -13.27
N SER A 91 0.15 2.72 -14.22
CA SER A 91 0.56 3.23 -15.54
C SER A 91 1.23 4.61 -15.45
N GLN A 92 0.76 5.47 -14.54
CA GLN A 92 1.33 6.81 -14.31
C GLN A 92 2.71 6.79 -13.64
N LEU A 93 3.07 5.73 -12.91
CA LEU A 93 4.41 5.59 -12.34
C LEU A 93 5.49 5.41 -13.42
N GLY A 94 5.12 5.23 -14.70
CA GLY A 94 6.00 5.48 -15.85
C GLY A 94 7.32 4.72 -15.84
N GLY A 95 7.33 3.49 -15.32
CA GLY A 95 8.53 2.64 -15.23
C GLY A 95 9.53 3.05 -14.14
N ARG A 96 9.20 4.01 -13.26
CA ARG A 96 10.05 4.37 -12.10
C ARG A 96 10.23 3.19 -11.15
N LEU A 97 9.14 2.48 -10.88
CA LEU A 97 9.18 1.16 -10.25
C LEU A 97 9.49 0.12 -11.33
N VAL A 98 10.65 -0.50 -11.21
CA VAL A 98 11.12 -1.57 -12.10
C VAL A 98 10.65 -2.93 -11.60
N HIS A 99 10.60 -3.10 -10.28
CA HIS A 99 10.22 -4.35 -9.64
C HIS A 99 9.09 -4.11 -8.65
N VAL A 100 8.05 -4.93 -8.74
CA VAL A 100 6.98 -5.00 -7.76
C VAL A 100 6.92 -6.43 -7.24
N ALA A 101 7.10 -6.59 -5.94
CA ALA A 101 6.88 -7.85 -5.24
C ALA A 101 5.56 -7.77 -4.48
N LEU A 102 4.75 -8.82 -4.56
CA LEU A 102 3.49 -8.92 -3.84
C LEU A 102 3.60 -10.03 -2.80
N VAL A 103 3.40 -9.68 -1.53
CA VAL A 103 3.22 -10.62 -0.43
C VAL A 103 1.72 -10.81 -0.24
N ILE A 104 1.25 -12.02 -0.47
CA ILE A 104 -0.11 -12.46 -0.15
C ILE A 104 -0.03 -13.40 1.04
N ASP A 105 -1.02 -13.38 1.94
CA ASP A 105 -1.02 -14.27 3.12
C ASP A 105 -0.87 -15.73 2.67
N ALA A 106 -0.10 -16.44 3.49
CA ALA A 106 0.85 -17.44 3.06
C ALA A 106 0.19 -18.67 2.45
N ASN A 107 0.86 -19.15 1.40
CA ASN A 107 0.89 -20.55 1.00
C ASN A 107 0.69 -21.47 2.23
N PRO A 108 -0.38 -22.29 2.28
CA PRO A 108 -0.68 -23.18 3.39
C PRO A 108 0.52 -24.04 3.85
N LEU A 109 1.44 -24.36 2.93
CA LEU A 109 2.65 -25.14 3.20
C LEU A 109 3.66 -24.40 4.09
N VAL A 110 3.82 -23.08 3.95
CA VAL A 110 4.74 -22.30 4.78
C VAL A 110 4.22 -22.19 6.21
N ARG A 111 2.89 -22.06 6.37
CA ARG A 111 2.23 -22.06 7.68
C ARG A 111 2.33 -23.43 8.38
N ALA A 112 2.33 -24.52 7.61
CA ALA A 112 2.55 -25.87 8.12
C ALA A 112 4.03 -26.10 8.51
N ALA A 113 4.98 -25.62 7.70
CA ALA A 113 6.41 -25.77 7.96
C ALA A 113 6.89 -24.96 9.18
N ALA A 114 6.35 -23.76 9.42
CA ALA A 114 6.72 -22.91 10.56
C ALA A 114 6.22 -23.40 11.93
N ARG A 115 5.49 -24.52 11.97
CA ARG A 115 5.06 -25.19 13.22
C ARG A 115 5.97 -26.36 13.62
N PHE A 116 7.03 -26.63 12.87
CA PHE A 116 8.09 -27.60 13.16
C PHE A 116 9.43 -26.88 13.32
#